data_AF-A0AAW1RES6-F1
#
_entry.id   AF-A0AAW1RES6-F1
#
_cell.length_a   1.000
_cell.length_b   1.000
_cell.length_c   1.000
_cell.angle_alpha   90.00
_cell.angle_beta   90.00
_cell.angle_gamma   90.00
#
_symmetry.space_group_name_H-M   'P 1'
#
loop_
_entity.id
_entity.type
_entity.pdbx_description
1 polymer ?
#
loop_
_entity_poly.entity_id
_entity_poly.type
_entity_poly.pdbx_seq_one_letter_code
_entity_poly.pdbx_strand_id
1 'polypeptide(L)'
;MATCRVYSMSLCAALLVLAAAPLCAAQPVVTPVDPFSAVSICVPYNVLIAPSNDSRTYSLAIESEPVVAQSTRASGVNGTLSLESSGNFQTSKPIKLTIFLPGNALNGITVNSPSSTVGVAAGFGSKQLIINSNGNGQVNLASFNASTAFVTNTGTGTVVLRGELGNVNVQNSGTGNVYLSGVTGNVQSALSGVGSLYIDSSNADSQLTGSSNGLGAVRYTKGQCSVAGAFGSFFGGPCQQVASIQAPPTSTPWSCGINVAGSFLCSGATGIINTGGSSTNVGGSTPSQLQSINFNPAGGVSSSSSSTGVNSAFASSSSGGGVGQTSTSSDGSGFTTTSGTPGTPGSSIVGNSALPQVACASTGGSDLTMIK
;
A
#
# COMPACT_ATOMS: atom_id res chain seq x y z
N MET A 1 -48.17 39.48 -56.12
CA MET A 1 -49.26 39.00 -55.25
C MET A 1 -48.67 38.68 -53.89
N ALA A 2 -49.23 39.32 -52.88
CA ALA A 2 -48.82 39.29 -51.49
C ALA A 2 -49.27 38.00 -50.80
N THR A 3 -48.56 37.62 -49.73
CA THR A 3 -49.22 37.28 -48.46
C THR A 3 -48.21 37.35 -47.32
N CYS A 4 -48.38 38.39 -46.50
CA CYS A 4 -47.75 38.59 -45.21
C CYS A 4 -48.55 37.81 -44.16
N ARG A 5 -47.90 36.97 -43.35
CA ARG A 5 -48.52 36.34 -42.17
C ARG A 5 -47.84 36.85 -40.90
N VAL A 6 -48.62 37.61 -40.15
CA VAL A 6 -48.36 38.10 -38.80
C VAL A 6 -48.43 36.92 -37.84
N TYR A 7 -47.35 36.65 -37.10
CA TYR A 7 -47.38 35.73 -35.96
C TYR A 7 -47.40 36.50 -34.66
N SER A 8 -48.41 36.17 -33.86
CA SER A 8 -48.81 36.74 -32.58
C SER A 8 -47.70 36.60 -31.52
N MET A 9 -47.27 37.73 -30.95
CA MET A 9 -46.47 37.77 -29.73
C MET A 9 -47.35 37.32 -28.55
N SER A 10 -47.15 36.08 -28.10
CA SER A 10 -47.70 35.57 -26.84
C SER A 10 -46.71 35.85 -25.72
N LEU A 11 -47.11 36.73 -24.79
CA LEU A 11 -46.36 37.11 -23.59
C LEU A 11 -46.33 35.90 -22.63
N CYS A 12 -45.28 35.10 -22.71
CA CYS A 12 -45.09 33.92 -21.85
C CYS A 12 -44.33 34.34 -20.58
N ALA A 13 -44.98 34.25 -19.43
CA ALA A 13 -44.37 34.46 -18.13
C ALA A 13 -43.17 33.52 -17.95
N ALA A 14 -41.96 34.09 -17.84
CA ALA A 14 -40.72 33.35 -17.65
C ALA A 14 -40.66 32.81 -16.22
N LEU A 15 -41.15 31.57 -16.03
CA LEU A 15 -40.91 30.80 -14.81
C LEU A 15 -39.42 30.43 -14.79
N LEU A 16 -38.63 31.13 -13.98
CA LEU A 16 -37.20 30.86 -13.79
C LEU A 16 -37.06 29.58 -12.97
N VAL A 17 -37.09 28.41 -13.63
CA VAL A 17 -36.73 27.14 -13.01
C VAL A 17 -35.24 27.20 -12.73
N LEU A 18 -34.83 27.37 -11.46
CA LEU A 18 -33.48 27.05 -11.02
C LEU A 18 -33.30 25.54 -11.21
N ALA A 19 -32.84 25.15 -12.41
CA ALA A 19 -32.34 23.81 -12.64
C ALA A 19 -31.09 23.67 -11.78
N ALA A 20 -31.22 22.96 -10.65
CA ALA A 20 -30.07 22.48 -9.91
C ALA A 20 -29.23 21.68 -10.90
N ALA A 21 -28.13 22.27 -11.39
CA ALA A 21 -27.21 21.58 -12.25
C ALA A 21 -26.78 20.31 -11.49
N PRO A 22 -27.03 19.11 -12.06
CA PRO A 22 -26.64 17.88 -11.39
C PRO A 22 -25.16 18.02 -11.06
N LEU A 23 -24.81 17.85 -9.79
CA LEU A 23 -23.44 17.75 -9.34
C LEU A 23 -22.81 16.65 -10.17
N CYS A 24 -22.08 17.06 -11.21
CA CYS A 24 -21.56 16.17 -12.22
C CYS A 24 -20.52 15.31 -11.51
N ALA A 25 -20.89 14.07 -11.20
CA ALA A 25 -19.93 13.08 -10.74
C ALA A 25 -18.82 13.06 -11.79
N ALA A 26 -17.57 13.30 -11.34
CA ALA A 26 -16.44 13.34 -12.24
C ALA A 26 -16.43 12.04 -13.04
N GLN A 27 -16.58 12.12 -14.36
CA GLN A 27 -16.54 10.93 -15.18
C GLN A 27 -15.12 10.35 -15.12
N PRO A 28 -14.99 9.02 -14.96
CA PRO A 28 -13.67 8.39 -14.94
C PRO A 28 -12.97 8.64 -16.27
N VAL A 29 -11.72 9.09 -16.21
CA VAL A 29 -10.86 9.20 -17.39
C VAL A 29 -10.32 7.79 -17.67
N VAL A 30 -10.77 7.19 -18.76
CA VAL A 30 -10.33 5.86 -19.20
C VAL A 30 -9.28 6.01 -20.29
N THR A 31 -8.10 5.48 -20.04
CA THR A 31 -6.96 5.51 -20.96
C THR A 31 -6.63 4.07 -21.38
N PRO A 32 -6.69 3.73 -22.68
CA PRO A 32 -6.21 2.45 -23.16
C PRO A 32 -4.70 2.35 -22.96
N VAL A 33 -4.21 1.17 -22.63
CA VAL A 33 -2.77 0.91 -22.45
C VAL A 33 -2.36 -0.32 -23.27
N ASP A 34 -1.08 -0.39 -23.63
CA ASP A 34 -0.56 -1.56 -24.33
C ASP A 34 -0.69 -2.83 -23.46
N PRO A 35 -0.84 -4.03 -24.06
CA PRO A 35 -0.93 -5.27 -23.31
C PRO A 35 0.24 -5.49 -22.33
N PHE A 36 -0.09 -5.89 -21.10
CA PHE A 36 0.87 -6.17 -20.04
C PHE A 36 0.43 -7.39 -19.23
N SER A 37 1.38 -8.02 -18.54
CA SER A 37 1.11 -9.13 -17.61
C SER A 37 1.53 -8.80 -16.18
N ALA A 38 2.41 -7.82 -16.01
CA ALA A 38 2.90 -7.38 -14.72
C ALA A 38 2.58 -5.91 -14.46
N VAL A 39 2.50 -5.53 -13.18
CA VAL A 39 2.32 -4.14 -12.76
C VAL A 39 3.43 -3.73 -11.78
N SER A 40 3.93 -2.51 -11.92
CA SER A 40 4.88 -1.87 -11.00
C SER A 40 4.26 -0.59 -10.45
N ILE A 41 4.01 -0.56 -9.16
CA ILE A 41 3.21 0.48 -8.51
C ILE A 41 4.09 1.33 -7.60
N CYS A 42 4.26 2.59 -8.00
CA CYS A 42 5.07 3.57 -7.28
C CYS A 42 4.26 4.80 -6.86
N VAL A 43 3.00 4.91 -7.30
CA VAL A 43 2.10 6.00 -6.90
C VAL A 43 1.82 6.02 -5.38
N PRO A 44 1.66 7.20 -4.78
CA PRO A 44 1.49 7.38 -3.33
C PRO A 44 0.06 7.13 -2.82
N TYR A 45 -0.82 6.53 -3.62
CA TYR A 45 -2.23 6.31 -3.31
C TYR A 45 -2.67 4.91 -3.75
N ASN A 46 -3.85 4.50 -3.29
CA ASN A 46 -4.34 3.14 -3.41
C ASN A 46 -4.75 2.81 -4.86
N VAL A 47 -4.50 1.57 -5.26
CA VAL A 47 -4.73 1.09 -6.63
C VAL A 47 -5.56 -0.19 -6.57
N LEU A 48 -6.58 -0.29 -7.40
CA LEU A 48 -7.34 -1.51 -7.62
C LEU A 48 -6.98 -2.14 -8.97
N ILE A 49 -6.71 -3.43 -8.99
CA ILE A 49 -6.52 -4.22 -10.21
C ILE A 49 -7.74 -5.12 -10.33
N ALA A 50 -8.47 -5.00 -11.44
CA ALA A 50 -9.73 -5.70 -11.67
C ALA A 50 -9.70 -6.44 -13.02
N PRO A 51 -10.33 -7.62 -13.11
CA PRO A 51 -10.42 -8.31 -14.39
C PRO A 51 -11.30 -7.49 -15.34
N SER A 52 -10.89 -7.43 -16.60
CA SER A 52 -11.72 -6.95 -17.69
C SER A 52 -12.72 -8.03 -18.11
N ASN A 53 -13.94 -7.63 -18.44
CA ASN A 53 -14.95 -8.51 -19.04
C ASN A 53 -14.57 -8.93 -20.48
N ASP A 54 -13.67 -8.19 -21.11
CA ASP A 54 -13.10 -8.52 -22.42
C ASP A 54 -11.64 -8.98 -22.28
N SER A 55 -11.38 -10.18 -22.80
CA SER A 55 -10.07 -10.84 -22.91
C SER A 55 -8.99 -10.06 -23.67
N ARG A 56 -9.34 -8.97 -24.35
CA ARG A 56 -8.39 -8.14 -25.11
C ARG A 56 -8.26 -6.72 -24.57
N THR A 57 -9.06 -6.35 -23.58
CA THR A 57 -9.09 -4.98 -23.08
C THR A 57 -8.07 -4.79 -21.97
N TYR A 58 -7.16 -3.85 -22.20
CA TYR A 58 -6.20 -3.33 -21.24
C TYR A 58 -6.45 -1.84 -21.10
N SER A 59 -6.82 -1.38 -19.91
CA SER A 59 -7.11 0.03 -19.68
C SER A 59 -6.82 0.44 -18.25
N LEU A 60 -6.68 1.75 -18.07
CA LEU A 60 -6.53 2.41 -16.79
C LEU A 60 -7.66 3.42 -16.65
N ALA A 61 -8.42 3.36 -15.56
CA ALA A 61 -9.46 4.32 -15.24
C ALA A 61 -9.08 5.09 -13.98
N ILE A 62 -9.08 6.42 -14.06
CA ILE A 62 -8.84 7.30 -12.93
C ILE A 62 -10.03 8.23 -12.72
N GLU A 63 -10.66 8.14 -11.54
CA GLU A 63 -11.66 9.09 -11.05
C GLU A 63 -11.02 9.93 -9.93
N SER A 64 -10.69 11.18 -10.24
CA SER A 64 -10.00 12.09 -9.33
C SER A 64 -10.17 13.54 -9.75
N GLU A 65 -9.56 14.46 -9.01
CA GLU A 65 -9.35 15.83 -9.52
C GLU A 65 -8.38 15.85 -10.70
N PRO A 66 -8.55 16.79 -11.66
CA PRO A 66 -7.70 16.86 -12.85
C PRO A 66 -6.21 16.95 -12.54
N VAL A 67 -5.81 17.65 -11.48
CA VAL A 67 -4.40 17.77 -11.06
C VAL A 67 -3.78 16.42 -10.70
N VAL A 68 -4.55 15.51 -10.10
CA VAL A 68 -4.10 14.15 -9.75
C VAL A 68 -4.01 13.30 -11.01
N ALA A 69 -5.00 13.39 -11.91
CA ALA A 69 -4.96 12.66 -13.16
C ALA A 69 -3.76 13.08 -14.04
N GLN A 70 -3.44 14.37 -14.07
CA GLN A 70 -2.30 14.91 -14.81
C GLN A 70 -0.94 14.59 -14.17
N SER A 71 -0.88 14.46 -12.84
CA SER A 71 0.35 14.06 -12.14
C SER A 71 0.63 12.56 -12.26
N THR A 72 -0.39 11.75 -12.58
CA THR A 72 -0.29 10.30 -12.71
C THR A 72 0.22 9.91 -14.09
N ARG A 73 1.29 9.11 -14.13
CA ARG A 73 1.87 8.59 -15.37
C ARG A 73 1.74 7.07 -15.39
N ALA A 74 1.31 6.57 -16.53
CA ALA A 74 1.23 5.15 -16.82
C ALA A 74 2.08 4.85 -18.06
N SER A 75 2.98 3.88 -17.97
CA SER A 75 3.83 3.48 -19.10
C SER A 75 3.97 1.97 -19.17
N GLY A 76 3.77 1.40 -20.36
CA GLY A 76 3.98 -0.03 -20.62
C GLY A 76 5.38 -0.26 -21.19
N VAL A 77 6.25 -0.97 -20.45
CA VAL A 77 7.58 -1.34 -20.93
C VAL A 77 7.81 -2.83 -20.67
N ASN A 78 8.19 -3.59 -21.70
CA ASN A 78 8.50 -5.02 -21.61
C ASN A 78 7.37 -5.85 -20.93
N GLY A 79 6.11 -5.57 -21.26
CA GLY A 79 4.96 -6.27 -20.68
C GLY A 79 4.69 -5.95 -19.20
N THR A 80 5.30 -4.89 -18.66
CA THR A 80 5.04 -4.36 -17.33
C THR A 80 4.41 -2.96 -17.43
N LEU A 81 3.26 -2.77 -16.81
CA LEU A 81 2.65 -1.46 -16.61
C LEU A 81 3.25 -0.78 -15.38
N SER A 82 3.99 0.31 -15.58
CA SER A 82 4.51 1.14 -14.51
C SER A 82 3.52 2.27 -14.18
N LEU A 83 3.21 2.44 -12.90
CA LEU A 83 2.42 3.55 -12.37
C LEU A 83 3.30 4.47 -11.52
N GLU A 84 3.42 5.71 -11.96
CA GLU A 84 4.27 6.73 -11.36
C GLU A 84 3.48 8.01 -11.09
N SER A 85 3.98 8.84 -10.20
CA SER A 85 3.43 10.17 -9.93
C SER A 85 4.53 11.22 -10.11
N SER A 86 4.28 12.26 -10.89
CA SER A 86 5.21 13.36 -11.11
C SER A 86 4.64 14.69 -10.63
N GLY A 87 5.44 15.42 -9.87
CA GLY A 87 5.10 16.76 -9.41
C GLY A 87 4.21 16.79 -8.17
N ASN A 88 3.99 18.01 -7.68
CA ASN A 88 3.27 18.25 -6.45
C ASN A 88 1.77 18.33 -6.73
N PHE A 89 0.96 17.76 -5.85
CA PHE A 89 -0.48 17.98 -5.88
C PHE A 89 -1.08 17.84 -4.49
N GLN A 90 -2.20 18.52 -4.29
CA GLN A 90 -3.03 18.36 -3.10
C GLN A 90 -4.45 18.08 -3.56
N THR A 91 -5.09 17.11 -2.94
CA THR A 91 -6.51 16.83 -3.19
C THR A 91 -7.22 16.46 -1.90
N SER A 92 -8.45 16.96 -1.75
CA SER A 92 -9.38 16.50 -0.71
C SER A 92 -10.36 15.45 -1.22
N LYS A 93 -10.44 15.25 -2.55
CA LYS A 93 -11.38 14.31 -3.15
C LYS A 93 -10.82 12.89 -3.17
N PRO A 94 -11.68 11.87 -3.22
CA PRO A 94 -11.25 10.49 -3.44
C PRO A 94 -10.49 10.34 -4.76
N ILE A 95 -9.47 9.50 -4.74
CA ILE A 95 -8.71 9.05 -5.91
C ILE A 95 -9.05 7.57 -6.11
N LYS A 96 -9.79 7.28 -7.19
CA LYS A 96 -10.08 5.89 -7.58
C LYS A 96 -9.27 5.56 -8.83
N LEU A 97 -8.15 4.87 -8.64
CA LEU A 97 -7.34 4.35 -9.73
C LEU A 97 -7.61 2.86 -9.90
N THR A 98 -8.17 2.47 -11.04
CA THR A 98 -8.44 1.07 -11.39
C THR A 98 -7.70 0.67 -12.66
N ILE A 99 -6.98 -0.45 -12.61
CA ILE A 99 -6.35 -1.10 -13.76
C ILE A 99 -7.24 -2.26 -14.20
N PHE A 100 -7.55 -2.33 -15.48
CA PHE A 100 -8.28 -3.43 -16.11
C PHE A 100 -7.38 -4.22 -17.05
N LEU A 101 -7.43 -5.54 -16.93
CA LEU A 101 -6.74 -6.49 -17.82
C LEU A 101 -7.46 -7.85 -17.80
N PRO A 102 -7.22 -8.75 -18.77
CA PRO A 102 -7.83 -10.08 -18.78
C PRO A 102 -7.53 -10.87 -17.51
N GLY A 103 -8.51 -11.65 -17.03
CA GLY A 103 -8.39 -12.42 -15.77
C GLY A 103 -7.24 -13.45 -15.77
N ASN A 104 -6.75 -13.86 -16.94
CA ASN A 104 -5.62 -14.78 -17.08
C ASN A 104 -4.28 -14.10 -17.40
N ALA A 105 -4.24 -12.76 -17.50
CA ALA A 105 -3.05 -12.02 -17.90
C ALA A 105 -2.13 -11.64 -16.73
N LEU A 106 -2.68 -11.43 -15.53
CA LEU A 106 -1.90 -10.96 -14.38
C LEU A 106 -0.96 -12.05 -13.84
N ASN A 107 0.35 -11.83 -13.95
CA ASN A 107 1.38 -12.74 -13.44
C ASN A 107 2.39 -12.07 -12.49
N GLY A 108 2.39 -10.74 -12.39
CA GLY A 108 3.40 -10.01 -11.62
C GLY A 108 2.85 -8.75 -10.96
N ILE A 109 3.19 -8.53 -9.70
CA ILE A 109 2.87 -7.31 -8.94
C ILE A 109 4.13 -6.88 -8.21
N THR A 110 4.61 -5.67 -8.47
CA THR A 110 5.71 -5.05 -7.73
C THR A 110 5.21 -3.75 -7.10
N VAL A 111 5.41 -3.60 -5.80
CA VAL A 111 4.98 -2.42 -5.04
C VAL A 111 6.19 -1.77 -4.40
N ASN A 112 6.55 -0.60 -4.90
CA ASN A 112 7.63 0.24 -4.38
C ASN A 112 7.09 1.52 -3.73
N SER A 113 5.77 1.67 -3.65
CA SER A 113 5.14 2.84 -3.05
C SER A 113 5.35 2.88 -1.53
N PRO A 114 5.61 4.06 -0.95
CA PRO A 114 5.82 4.21 0.48
C PRO A 114 4.55 3.96 1.32
N SER A 115 3.34 4.07 0.76
CA SER A 115 2.10 4.00 1.56
C SER A 115 0.83 3.57 0.80
N SER A 116 0.95 3.02 -0.41
CA SER A 116 -0.24 2.57 -1.17
C SER A 116 -0.75 1.19 -0.73
N THR A 117 -2.06 1.03 -0.63
CA THR A 117 -2.71 -0.28 -0.66
C THR A 117 -3.02 -0.67 -2.10
N VAL A 118 -2.55 -1.84 -2.52
CA VAL A 118 -2.83 -2.44 -3.82
C VAL A 118 -3.83 -3.56 -3.62
N GLY A 119 -5.04 -3.39 -4.16
CA GLY A 119 -6.05 -4.43 -4.22
C GLY A 119 -6.03 -5.17 -5.54
N VAL A 120 -6.28 -6.47 -5.49
CA VAL A 120 -6.62 -7.27 -6.65
C VAL A 120 -8.00 -7.87 -6.39
N ALA A 121 -8.94 -7.51 -7.25
CA ALA A 121 -10.29 -8.06 -7.21
C ALA A 121 -10.27 -9.57 -7.50
N ALA A 122 -11.38 -10.25 -7.18
CA ALA A 122 -11.55 -11.65 -7.51
C ALA A 122 -11.61 -11.87 -9.04
N GLY A 123 -11.34 -13.10 -9.48
CA GLY A 123 -11.49 -13.51 -10.88
C GLY A 123 -10.18 -13.56 -11.68
N PHE A 124 -9.04 -13.42 -11.01
CA PHE A 124 -7.74 -13.66 -11.64
C PHE A 124 -7.24 -15.08 -11.42
N GLY A 125 -6.49 -15.57 -12.41
CA GLY A 125 -5.70 -16.77 -12.25
C GLY A 125 -4.55 -16.89 -13.24
N SER A 126 -3.45 -17.51 -12.82
CA SER A 126 -2.27 -17.68 -13.65
C SER A 126 -1.50 -18.95 -13.26
N LYS A 127 -0.66 -19.46 -14.17
CA LYS A 127 0.23 -20.57 -13.82
C LYS A 127 1.25 -20.15 -12.76
N GLN A 128 1.76 -18.93 -12.89
CA GLN A 128 2.78 -18.36 -12.02
C GLN A 128 2.37 -16.94 -11.63
N LEU A 129 2.41 -16.67 -10.32
CA LEU A 129 2.23 -15.35 -9.75
C LEU A 129 3.52 -14.91 -9.03
N ILE A 130 3.97 -13.70 -9.29
CA ILE A 130 5.13 -13.08 -8.63
C ILE A 130 4.66 -11.82 -7.91
N ILE A 131 4.93 -11.72 -6.61
CA ILE A 131 4.63 -10.54 -5.79
C ILE A 131 5.92 -10.06 -5.16
N ASN A 132 6.30 -8.81 -5.42
CA ASN A 132 7.41 -8.12 -4.77
C ASN A 132 6.87 -6.91 -4.01
N SER A 133 6.92 -6.97 -2.68
CA SER A 133 6.48 -5.90 -1.78
C SER A 133 7.70 -5.27 -1.11
N ASN A 134 8.12 -4.11 -1.60
CA ASN A 134 9.29 -3.38 -1.11
C ASN A 134 8.91 -2.13 -0.31
N GLY A 135 7.66 -1.68 -0.43
CA GLY A 135 7.12 -0.50 0.27
C GLY A 135 6.58 -0.78 1.67
N ASN A 136 5.94 0.24 2.26
CA ASN A 136 5.17 0.08 3.51
C ASN A 136 3.67 -0.15 3.24
N GLY A 137 3.30 -0.21 1.97
CA GLY A 137 1.95 -0.45 1.50
C GLY A 137 1.41 -1.83 1.84
N GLN A 138 0.15 -2.08 1.51
CA GLN A 138 -0.44 -3.42 1.62
C GLN A 138 -0.69 -4.00 0.23
N VAL A 139 -0.57 -5.31 0.09
CA VAL A 139 -0.92 -6.03 -1.13
C VAL A 139 -2.02 -7.03 -0.79
N ASN A 140 -3.23 -6.79 -1.28
CA ASN A 140 -4.44 -7.52 -0.93
C ASN A 140 -5.02 -8.22 -2.16
N LEU A 141 -4.90 -9.54 -2.22
CA LEU A 141 -5.50 -10.36 -3.26
C LEU A 141 -6.70 -11.11 -2.66
N ALA A 142 -7.91 -10.74 -3.10
CA ALA A 142 -9.15 -11.24 -2.50
C ALA A 142 -9.46 -12.70 -2.88
N SER A 143 -9.20 -13.09 -4.12
CA SER A 143 -9.35 -14.47 -4.63
C SER A 143 -8.56 -14.63 -5.92
N PHE A 144 -7.43 -15.34 -5.84
CA PHE A 144 -6.51 -15.58 -6.96
C PHE A 144 -6.20 -17.07 -7.10
N ASN A 145 -6.31 -17.62 -8.30
CA ASN A 145 -5.89 -19.00 -8.58
C ASN A 145 -4.47 -19.02 -9.15
N ALA A 146 -3.52 -19.62 -8.44
CA ALA A 146 -2.14 -19.75 -8.92
C ALA A 146 -1.62 -21.18 -8.72
N SER A 147 -1.09 -21.80 -9.77
CA SER A 147 -0.39 -23.09 -9.62
C SER A 147 0.92 -22.92 -8.83
N THR A 148 1.60 -21.79 -8.99
CA THR A 148 2.79 -21.44 -8.22
C THR A 148 2.80 -19.95 -7.90
N ALA A 149 3.08 -19.59 -6.65
CA ALA A 149 3.21 -18.20 -6.21
C ALA A 149 4.59 -17.96 -5.60
N PHE A 150 5.22 -16.85 -5.97
CA PHE A 150 6.48 -16.35 -5.40
C PHE A 150 6.18 -15.03 -4.72
N VAL A 151 6.40 -14.96 -3.41
CA VAL A 151 6.12 -13.77 -2.59
C VAL A 151 7.41 -13.31 -1.94
N THR A 152 7.88 -12.14 -2.34
CA THR A 152 9.02 -11.46 -1.72
C THR A 152 8.49 -10.24 -0.98
N ASN A 153 8.74 -10.17 0.32
CA ASN A 153 8.44 -9.00 1.13
C ASN A 153 9.72 -8.51 1.82
N THR A 154 10.23 -7.36 1.35
CA THR A 154 11.39 -6.68 1.93
C THR A 154 10.98 -5.43 2.70
N GLY A 155 9.77 -4.94 2.48
CA GLY A 155 9.23 -3.76 3.13
C GLY A 155 8.60 -4.01 4.50
N THR A 156 7.88 -3.00 4.99
CA THR A 156 7.12 -3.09 6.25
C THR A 156 5.65 -3.45 6.02
N GLY A 157 5.26 -3.52 4.74
CA GLY A 157 3.93 -3.79 4.25
C GLY A 157 3.41 -5.20 4.54
N THR A 158 2.08 -5.33 4.62
CA THR A 158 1.43 -6.65 4.75
C THR A 158 1.02 -7.17 3.39
N VAL A 159 1.32 -8.44 3.12
CA VAL A 159 0.85 -9.16 1.92
C VAL A 159 -0.24 -10.15 2.34
N VAL A 160 -1.42 -10.04 1.77
CA VAL A 160 -2.55 -10.94 1.99
C VAL A 160 -2.92 -11.60 0.66
N LEU A 161 -2.72 -12.90 0.57
CA LEU A 161 -2.98 -13.71 -0.61
C LEU A 161 -4.05 -14.76 -0.30
N ARG A 162 -5.23 -14.61 -0.89
CA ARG A 162 -6.35 -15.55 -0.74
C ARG A 162 -6.69 -16.16 -2.10
N GLY A 163 -7.07 -17.43 -2.11
CA GLY A 163 -7.59 -18.12 -3.29
C GLY A 163 -7.21 -19.59 -3.32
N GLU A 164 -6.90 -20.11 -4.49
CA GLU A 164 -6.40 -21.48 -4.67
C GLU A 164 -4.92 -21.39 -5.05
N LEU A 165 -4.04 -21.68 -4.09
CA LEU A 165 -2.60 -21.48 -4.23
C LEU A 165 -1.92 -22.85 -4.19
N GLY A 166 -1.35 -23.31 -5.30
CA GLY A 166 -0.61 -24.56 -5.38
C GLY A 166 0.67 -24.54 -4.54
N ASN A 167 1.83 -24.43 -5.19
CA ASN A 167 3.10 -24.30 -4.47
C ASN A 167 3.41 -22.83 -4.20
N VAL A 168 3.80 -22.50 -2.97
CA VAL A 168 4.12 -21.12 -2.59
C VAL A 168 5.56 -21.04 -2.08
N ASN A 169 6.32 -20.10 -2.63
CA ASN A 169 7.64 -19.73 -2.12
C ASN A 169 7.55 -18.32 -1.50
N VAL A 170 7.92 -18.19 -0.23
CA VAL A 170 7.90 -16.93 0.51
C VAL A 170 9.30 -16.55 0.95
N GLN A 171 9.75 -15.37 0.57
CA GLN A 171 10.92 -14.71 1.13
C GLN A 171 10.47 -13.46 1.89
N ASN A 172 10.60 -13.47 3.22
CA ASN A 172 10.27 -12.31 4.05
C ASN A 172 11.51 -11.84 4.81
N SER A 173 12.15 -10.80 4.29
CA SER A 173 13.26 -10.12 4.97
C SER A 173 12.81 -8.82 5.65
N GLY A 174 11.59 -8.38 5.39
CA GLY A 174 11.00 -7.18 5.97
C GLY A 174 10.45 -7.35 7.38
N THR A 175 9.76 -6.31 7.86
CA THR A 175 9.04 -6.34 9.15
C THR A 175 7.55 -6.66 8.98
N GLY A 176 7.06 -6.60 7.74
CA GLY A 176 5.68 -6.87 7.41
C GLY A 176 5.30 -8.35 7.43
N ASN A 177 4.01 -8.62 7.63
CA ASN A 177 3.49 -9.99 7.69
C ASN A 177 3.03 -10.48 6.33
N VAL A 178 3.09 -11.80 6.11
CA VAL A 178 2.55 -12.46 4.92
C VAL A 178 1.45 -13.42 5.35
N TYR A 179 0.26 -13.28 4.77
CA TYR A 179 -0.90 -14.14 5.01
C TYR A 179 -1.22 -14.91 3.74
N LEU A 180 -1.23 -16.23 3.82
CA LEU A 180 -1.61 -17.14 2.75
C LEU A 180 -2.87 -17.88 3.19
N SER A 181 -3.92 -17.84 2.37
CA SER A 181 -5.16 -18.58 2.63
C SER A 181 -5.59 -19.37 1.40
N GLY A 182 -5.88 -20.66 1.61
CA GLY A 182 -6.27 -21.60 0.56
C GLY A 182 -5.07 -22.20 -0.18
N VAL A 183 -4.00 -22.47 0.55
CA VAL A 183 -2.86 -23.24 0.01
C VAL A 183 -3.27 -24.69 -0.19
N THR A 184 -3.06 -25.24 -1.39
CA THR A 184 -3.35 -26.64 -1.75
C THR A 184 -2.08 -27.48 -1.89
N GLY A 185 -0.92 -26.86 -2.16
CA GLY A 185 0.37 -27.51 -2.32
C GLY A 185 1.32 -27.28 -1.14
N ASN A 186 2.62 -27.24 -1.45
CA ASN A 186 3.69 -27.08 -0.46
C ASN A 186 4.08 -25.60 -0.29
N VAL A 187 4.58 -25.26 0.89
CA VAL A 187 5.13 -23.94 1.18
C VAL A 187 6.62 -24.05 1.49
N GLN A 188 7.43 -23.29 0.76
CA GLN A 188 8.82 -23.05 1.06
C GLN A 188 8.96 -21.63 1.61
N SER A 189 9.52 -21.46 2.81
CA SER A 189 9.69 -20.14 3.44
C SER A 189 11.14 -19.84 3.79
N ALA A 190 11.59 -18.63 3.49
CA ALA A 190 12.85 -18.06 3.97
C ALA A 190 12.55 -16.76 4.73
N LEU A 191 12.54 -16.83 6.05
CA LEU A 191 12.25 -15.69 6.93
C LEU A 191 13.56 -15.19 7.54
N SER A 192 13.98 -13.98 7.20
CA SER A 192 15.16 -13.33 7.79
C SER A 192 14.83 -12.02 8.49
N GLY A 193 13.60 -11.53 8.36
CA GLY A 193 13.12 -10.31 8.99
C GLY A 193 12.43 -10.53 10.33
N VAL A 194 11.62 -9.56 10.73
CA VAL A 194 10.81 -9.61 11.97
C VAL A 194 9.38 -10.08 11.70
N GLY A 195 8.93 -9.94 10.45
CA GLY A 195 7.58 -10.31 10.03
C GLY A 195 7.31 -11.81 10.11
N SER A 196 6.08 -12.17 10.47
CA SER A 196 5.63 -13.56 10.54
C SER A 196 4.91 -14.00 9.26
N LEU A 197 4.92 -15.31 9.03
CA LEU A 197 4.19 -15.95 7.95
C LEU A 197 3.00 -16.73 8.53
N TYR A 198 1.81 -16.45 7.99
CA TYR A 198 0.55 -17.06 8.41
C TYR A 198 0.01 -17.90 7.25
N ILE A 199 -0.20 -19.20 7.47
CA ILE A 199 -0.57 -20.16 6.43
C ILE A 199 -1.86 -20.88 6.82
N ASP A 200 -2.94 -20.61 6.11
CA ASP A 200 -4.16 -21.40 6.18
C ASP A 200 -4.20 -22.37 4.99
N SER A 201 -3.76 -23.61 5.25
CA SER A 201 -3.73 -24.67 4.25
C SER A 201 -5.09 -25.37 4.17
N SER A 202 -5.51 -25.67 2.95
CA SER A 202 -6.66 -26.52 2.66
C SER A 202 -6.34 -28.01 2.86
N ASN A 203 -5.07 -28.39 2.76
CA ASN A 203 -4.60 -29.77 2.80
C ASN A 203 -3.77 -30.08 4.06
N ALA A 204 -4.08 -31.19 4.74
CA ALA A 204 -3.34 -31.66 5.91
C ALA A 204 -1.96 -32.26 5.57
N ASP A 205 -1.76 -32.65 4.30
CA ASP A 205 -0.52 -33.26 3.81
C ASP A 205 0.50 -32.23 3.30
N SER A 206 0.12 -30.94 3.26
CA SER A 206 1.00 -29.85 2.84
C SER A 206 2.29 -29.82 3.66
N GLN A 207 3.43 -29.81 2.98
CA GLN A 207 4.74 -29.68 3.60
C GLN A 207 5.10 -28.19 3.70
N LEU A 208 5.35 -27.72 4.92
CA LEU A 208 5.78 -26.35 5.22
C LEU A 208 7.25 -26.41 5.64
N THR A 209 8.15 -26.06 4.72
CA THR A 209 9.60 -26.25 4.87
C THR A 209 10.35 -24.94 4.69
N GLY A 210 11.60 -24.90 5.14
CA GLY A 210 12.52 -23.79 4.89
C GLY A 210 13.25 -23.33 6.14
N SER A 211 13.50 -22.03 6.26
CA SER A 211 14.28 -21.45 7.36
C SER A 211 13.63 -20.19 7.94
N SER A 212 13.82 -20.01 9.24
CA SER A 212 13.56 -18.78 9.98
C SER A 212 14.83 -18.37 10.75
N ASN A 213 15.59 -17.48 10.15
CA ASN A 213 16.80 -16.88 10.74
C ASN A 213 16.50 -15.54 11.40
N GLY A 214 15.32 -14.98 11.16
CA GLY A 214 14.84 -13.74 11.77
C GLY A 214 14.09 -13.98 13.10
N LEU A 215 13.34 -12.96 13.51
CA LEU A 215 12.46 -13.02 14.70
C LEU A 215 11.03 -13.48 14.35
N GLY A 216 10.73 -13.65 13.07
CA GLY A 216 9.43 -14.13 12.60
C GLY A 216 9.19 -15.61 12.89
N ALA A 217 7.92 -15.98 13.01
CA ALA A 217 7.47 -17.37 13.12
C ALA A 217 6.56 -17.75 11.96
N VAL A 218 6.46 -19.06 11.68
CA VAL A 218 5.46 -19.64 10.79
C VAL A 218 4.29 -20.13 11.62
N ARG A 219 3.14 -19.49 11.46
CA ARG A 219 1.87 -19.87 12.07
C ARG A 219 0.98 -20.56 11.05
N TYR A 220 0.49 -21.75 11.36
CA TYR A 220 -0.26 -22.55 10.40
C TYR A 220 -1.45 -23.27 11.02
N THR A 221 -2.49 -23.53 10.22
CA THR A 221 -3.68 -24.27 10.67
C THR A 221 -3.57 -25.78 10.44
N LYS A 222 -3.07 -26.17 9.26
CA LYS A 222 -2.93 -27.56 8.80
C LYS A 222 -1.60 -27.75 8.05
N GLY A 223 -1.16 -29.01 7.93
CA GLY A 223 0.11 -29.36 7.28
C GLY A 223 1.16 -29.89 8.26
N GLN A 224 2.31 -30.28 7.72
CA GLN A 224 3.49 -30.69 8.47
C GLN A 224 4.54 -29.59 8.38
N CYS A 225 4.91 -28.99 9.51
CA CYS A 225 5.87 -27.90 9.55
C CYS A 225 7.24 -28.38 10.01
N SER A 226 8.23 -28.22 9.12
CA SER A 226 9.65 -28.56 9.32
C SER A 226 10.54 -27.38 8.93
N VAL A 227 10.17 -26.18 9.37
CA VAL A 227 10.98 -24.96 9.19
C VAL A 227 12.12 -24.99 10.20
N ALA A 228 13.37 -24.83 9.75
CA ALA A 228 14.52 -24.72 10.65
C ALA A 228 14.56 -23.31 11.26
N GLY A 229 14.83 -23.18 12.56
CA GLY A 229 14.87 -21.88 13.23
C GLY A 229 16.12 -21.69 14.07
N ALA A 230 16.82 -20.57 13.90
CA ALA A 230 18.00 -20.25 14.72
C ALA A 230 17.64 -20.06 16.22
N PHE A 231 16.40 -19.67 16.49
CA PHE A 231 15.88 -19.37 17.84
C PHE A 231 14.88 -20.42 18.36
N GLY A 232 14.83 -21.61 17.76
CA GLY A 232 13.73 -22.56 17.87
C GLY A 232 13.31 -23.00 19.28
N SER A 233 14.21 -22.97 20.27
CA SER A 233 13.84 -23.38 21.64
C SER A 233 13.42 -22.23 22.56
N PHE A 234 13.80 -20.98 22.24
CA PHE A 234 13.59 -19.86 23.16
C PHE A 234 12.19 -19.22 23.01
N PHE A 235 11.62 -19.25 21.80
CA PHE A 235 10.33 -18.61 21.48
C PHE A 235 9.22 -19.59 21.04
N GLY A 236 9.32 -20.86 21.45
CA GLY A 236 8.28 -21.86 21.15
C GLY A 236 8.30 -22.41 19.72
N GLY A 237 9.47 -22.48 19.09
CA GLY A 237 9.65 -23.06 17.77
C GLY A 237 9.41 -22.10 16.60
N PRO A 238 10.06 -22.32 15.45
CA PRO A 238 9.75 -21.60 14.20
C PRO A 238 8.37 -21.97 13.64
N CYS A 239 7.79 -23.08 14.11
CA CYS A 239 6.52 -23.64 13.67
C CYS A 239 5.50 -23.60 14.82
N GLN A 240 4.41 -22.85 14.66
CA GLN A 240 3.34 -22.74 15.64
C GLN A 240 2.01 -23.12 14.99
N GLN A 241 1.45 -24.27 15.36
CA GLN A 241 0.12 -24.64 14.89
C GLN A 241 -0.95 -23.86 15.68
N VAL A 242 -1.91 -23.27 14.99
CA VAL A 242 -3.01 -22.49 15.57
C VAL A 242 -4.36 -22.99 15.07
N ALA A 243 -5.41 -22.80 15.87
CA ALA A 243 -6.75 -23.29 15.50
C ALA A 243 -7.36 -22.53 14.30
N SER A 244 -7.04 -21.24 14.17
CA SER A 244 -7.48 -20.42 13.04
C SER A 244 -6.53 -19.24 12.82
N ILE A 245 -6.50 -18.72 11.60
CA ILE A 245 -5.76 -17.53 11.22
C ILE A 245 -6.76 -16.44 10.84
N GLN A 246 -6.68 -15.30 11.53
CA GLN A 246 -7.49 -14.12 11.21
C GLN A 246 -6.69 -13.23 10.25
N ALA A 247 -6.90 -13.42 8.95
CA ALA A 247 -6.26 -12.57 7.95
C ALA A 247 -6.93 -11.18 7.89
N PRO A 248 -6.17 -10.09 7.69
CA PRO A 248 -6.72 -8.75 7.49
C PRO A 248 -7.75 -8.72 6.33
N PRO A 249 -8.73 -7.80 6.36
CA PRO A 249 -9.68 -7.64 5.27
C PRO A 249 -8.96 -7.24 3.97
N THR A 250 -9.41 -7.77 2.84
CA THR A 250 -8.81 -7.53 1.52
C THR A 250 -9.46 -6.36 0.76
N SER A 251 -10.32 -5.58 1.40
CA SER A 251 -10.92 -4.40 0.79
C SER A 251 -9.87 -3.32 0.58
N THR A 252 -9.87 -2.69 -0.60
CA THR A 252 -8.97 -1.58 -0.90
C THR A 252 -9.74 -0.26 -0.77
N PRO A 253 -9.56 0.48 0.34
CA PRO A 253 -10.18 1.79 0.46
C PRO A 253 -9.58 2.74 -0.56
N TRP A 254 -10.33 3.75 -0.99
CA TRP A 254 -9.79 4.80 -1.86
C TRP A 254 -9.00 5.82 -1.05
N SER A 255 -7.90 6.32 -1.61
CA SER A 255 -7.14 7.40 -0.98
C SER A 255 -7.88 8.73 -1.15
N CYS A 256 -7.72 9.64 -0.19
CA CYS A 256 -8.23 11.00 -0.26
C CYS A 256 -7.45 11.89 0.72
N GLY A 257 -7.63 13.21 0.66
CA GLY A 257 -7.02 14.13 1.63
C GLY A 257 -5.49 14.12 1.62
N ILE A 258 -4.88 13.79 0.49
CA ILE A 258 -3.42 13.65 0.38
C ILE A 258 -2.80 14.93 -0.18
N ASN A 259 -1.65 15.29 0.39
CA ASN A 259 -0.75 16.29 -0.14
C ASN A 259 0.57 15.61 -0.51
N VAL A 260 0.85 15.55 -1.80
CA VAL A 260 2.00 14.89 -2.39
C VAL A 260 3.00 15.95 -2.82
N ALA A 261 4.23 15.83 -2.33
CA ALA A 261 5.35 16.70 -2.71
C ALA A 261 6.49 15.85 -3.29
N GLY A 262 6.95 16.18 -4.50
CA GLY A 262 8.01 15.46 -5.22
C GLY A 262 7.47 14.52 -6.29
N SER A 263 8.29 13.54 -6.67
CA SER A 263 7.92 12.55 -7.69
C SER A 263 8.20 11.14 -7.17
N PHE A 264 7.32 10.21 -7.51
CA PHE A 264 7.43 8.80 -7.14
C PHE A 264 7.57 8.00 -8.43
N LEU A 265 8.82 7.66 -8.75
CA LEU A 265 9.20 6.94 -9.96
C LEU A 265 9.69 5.55 -9.58
N CYS A 266 9.39 4.55 -10.40
CA CYS A 266 9.81 3.18 -10.15
C CYS A 266 11.31 2.97 -10.36
N SER A 267 11.99 3.91 -11.04
CA SER A 267 13.45 3.93 -11.20
C SER A 267 14.21 4.48 -9.99
N GLY A 268 13.52 4.79 -8.88
CA GLY A 268 14.17 5.16 -7.63
C GLY A 268 14.12 6.65 -7.27
N ALA A 269 13.08 7.39 -7.67
CA ALA A 269 12.91 8.77 -7.22
C ALA A 269 12.39 8.86 -5.76
N THR A 270 12.66 9.99 -5.11
CA THR A 270 12.23 10.27 -3.74
C THR A 270 11.11 11.31 -3.73
N GLY A 271 10.12 11.10 -2.87
CA GLY A 271 9.00 12.00 -2.66
C GLY A 271 8.52 11.95 -1.21
N ILE A 272 7.79 12.98 -0.81
CA ILE A 272 7.22 13.14 0.53
C ILE A 272 5.70 13.12 0.41
N ILE A 273 5.06 12.33 1.27
CA ILE A 273 3.60 12.30 1.39
C ILE A 273 3.24 12.88 2.74
N ASN A 274 2.38 13.89 2.71
CA ASN A 274 1.71 14.43 3.88
C ASN A 274 0.23 14.04 3.79
N THR A 275 -0.20 13.07 4.58
CA THR A 275 -1.62 12.74 4.70
C THR A 275 -2.27 13.74 5.65
N GLY A 276 -3.23 14.54 5.16
CA GLY A 276 -4.06 15.38 6.01
C GLY A 276 -4.97 14.48 6.83
N GLY A 277 -4.54 14.14 8.04
CA GLY A 277 -5.14 13.08 8.86
C GLY A 277 -6.66 13.11 8.91
N SER A 278 -7.27 12.06 8.38
CA SER A 278 -8.51 11.49 8.92
C SER A 278 -8.36 9.97 8.94
N SER A 279 -7.39 9.48 9.71
CA SER A 279 -7.44 8.10 10.17
C SER A 279 -8.55 8.04 11.23
N THR A 280 -9.65 7.35 10.94
CA THR A 280 -10.67 7.04 11.93
C THR A 280 -10.09 6.09 12.99
N ASN A 281 -9.41 6.65 13.98
CA ASN A 281 -9.17 5.99 15.26
C ASN A 281 -10.40 6.20 16.13
N VAL A 282 -11.13 5.10 16.37
CA VAL A 282 -12.13 5.03 17.44
C VAL A 282 -11.37 5.03 18.77
N GLY A 283 -11.44 6.14 19.50
CA GLY A 283 -11.10 6.24 20.93
C GLY A 283 -9.73 6.82 21.26
N GLY A 284 -9.73 8.05 21.79
CA GLY A 284 -8.58 8.66 22.48
C GLY A 284 -8.09 9.95 21.85
N SER A 285 -8.45 11.09 22.44
CA SER A 285 -8.14 12.44 21.98
C SER A 285 -6.67 12.84 22.20
N THR A 286 -5.88 12.87 21.14
CA THR A 286 -4.67 13.70 21.02
C THR A 286 -4.64 14.39 19.64
N PRO A 287 -4.11 15.63 19.52
CA PRO A 287 -4.07 16.34 18.25
C PRO A 287 -3.23 15.61 17.20
N SER A 288 -3.78 15.44 16.00
CA SER A 288 -3.14 14.78 14.86
C SER A 288 -1.86 15.52 14.46
N GLN A 289 -0.69 14.92 14.69
CA GLN A 289 0.56 15.40 14.13
C GLN A 289 0.69 14.99 12.67
N LEU A 290 1.11 15.92 11.81
CA LEU A 290 1.47 15.62 10.43
C LEU A 290 2.68 14.67 10.44
N GLN A 291 2.51 13.47 9.90
CA GLN A 291 3.61 12.55 9.69
C GLN A 291 4.18 12.78 8.29
N SER A 292 5.44 13.22 8.22
CA SER A 292 6.19 13.23 6.96
C SER A 292 6.92 11.90 6.80
N ILE A 293 6.64 11.17 5.73
CA ILE A 293 7.38 9.96 5.38
C ILE A 293 8.38 10.34 4.29
N ASN A 294 9.68 10.17 4.56
CA ASN A 294 10.74 10.36 3.58
C ASN A 294 11.14 9.01 3.00
N PHE A 295 11.07 8.87 1.68
CA PHE A 295 11.30 7.61 0.98
C PHE A 295 12.62 7.64 0.20
N ASN A 296 13.54 6.73 0.51
CA ASN A 296 14.73 6.45 -0.29
C ASN A 296 14.71 4.98 -0.77
N PRO A 297 14.48 4.71 -2.06
CA PRO A 297 14.36 3.35 -2.60
C PRO A 297 15.65 2.54 -2.51
N ALA A 298 16.82 3.19 -2.35
CA ALA A 298 18.11 2.52 -2.20
C ALA A 298 18.53 2.29 -0.74
N GLY A 299 17.80 2.83 0.24
CA GLY A 299 18.28 2.94 1.63
C GLY A 299 17.27 2.60 2.73
N GLY A 300 16.10 2.05 2.38
CA GLY A 300 15.02 1.82 3.35
C GLY A 300 14.29 3.11 3.73
N VAL A 301 13.19 2.96 4.45
CA VAL A 301 12.31 4.08 4.84
C VAL A 301 12.75 4.63 6.19
N SER A 302 13.05 5.93 6.25
CA SER A 302 13.32 6.63 7.50
C SER A 302 12.11 7.46 7.89
N SER A 303 11.39 7.06 8.93
CA SER A 303 10.35 7.89 9.55
C SER A 303 10.93 8.64 10.75
N SER A 304 11.06 9.95 10.67
CA SER A 304 11.41 10.80 11.82
C SER A 304 10.15 11.41 12.42
N SER A 305 9.69 10.88 13.55
CA SER A 305 8.70 11.57 14.39
C SER A 305 9.44 12.40 15.43
N SER A 306 9.51 13.72 15.25
CA SER A 306 10.07 14.61 16.28
C SER A 306 9.03 14.84 17.37
N SER A 307 9.03 14.02 18.43
CA SER A 307 8.30 14.33 19.65
C SER A 307 9.11 15.32 20.48
N THR A 308 8.71 16.59 20.53
CA THR A 308 9.15 17.53 21.57
C THR A 308 8.41 17.19 22.86
N GLY A 309 8.85 16.13 23.53
CA GLY A 309 8.40 15.73 24.86
C GLY A 309 9.21 16.47 25.93
N VAL A 310 8.51 17.18 26.80
CA VAL A 310 9.02 17.90 27.97
C VAL A 310 9.68 16.91 28.94
N ASN A 311 10.86 17.28 29.45
CA ASN A 311 11.65 16.53 30.42
C ASN A 311 10.82 15.95 31.58
N SER A 312 10.90 14.64 31.77
CA SER A 312 10.71 14.01 33.08
C SER A 312 11.87 13.04 33.31
N ALA A 313 12.83 13.50 34.11
CA ALA A 313 13.96 12.71 34.56
C ALA A 313 13.46 11.61 35.52
N PHE A 314 13.64 10.35 35.15
CA PHE A 314 13.66 9.24 36.10
C PHE A 314 15.09 8.76 36.27
N ALA A 315 15.66 9.07 37.43
CA ALA A 315 16.90 8.48 37.90
C ALA A 315 16.63 7.06 38.40
N SER A 316 17.38 6.08 37.90
CA SER A 316 17.56 4.81 38.58
C SER A 316 19.03 4.41 38.49
N SER A 317 19.61 4.26 39.67
CA SER A 317 20.97 3.84 39.94
C SER A 317 21.06 2.32 40.02
N SER A 318 22.00 1.71 39.32
CA SER A 318 22.51 0.38 39.69
C SER A 318 23.99 0.24 39.35
N SER A 319 24.79 0.17 40.40
CA SER A 319 26.20 -0.21 40.45
C SER A 319 26.41 -1.70 40.20
N GLY A 320 27.53 -2.10 39.56
CA GLY A 320 28.04 -3.48 39.66
C GLY A 320 29.02 -3.86 38.55
N GLY A 321 30.31 -3.98 38.89
CA GLY A 321 31.44 -4.14 37.98
C GLY A 321 31.62 -5.50 37.30
N GLY A 322 32.60 -5.57 36.39
CA GLY A 322 33.07 -6.82 35.79
C GLY A 322 34.01 -6.59 34.61
N VAL A 323 35.31 -6.57 34.88
CA VAL A 323 36.43 -6.38 33.93
C VAL A 323 36.68 -7.66 33.13
N GLY A 324 36.86 -7.53 31.81
CA GLY A 324 37.35 -8.61 30.94
C GLY A 324 37.59 -8.10 29.51
N GLN A 325 38.82 -7.66 29.23
CA GLN A 325 39.25 -7.17 27.92
C GLN A 325 39.36 -8.32 26.91
N THR A 326 38.85 -8.12 25.69
CA THR A 326 39.36 -8.78 24.49
C THR A 326 39.25 -7.81 23.32
N SER A 327 40.40 -7.49 22.73
CA SER A 327 40.58 -6.50 21.69
C SER A 327 40.24 -7.09 20.32
N THR A 328 39.33 -6.46 19.58
CA THR A 328 39.22 -6.60 18.12
C THR A 328 39.07 -5.22 17.51
N SER A 329 40.07 -4.84 16.72
CA SER A 329 40.17 -3.61 15.95
C SER A 329 39.28 -3.69 14.70
N SER A 330 38.39 -2.71 14.54
CA SER A 330 37.75 -2.41 13.26
C SER A 330 37.55 -0.89 13.15
N ASP A 331 38.05 -0.34 12.06
CA ASP A 331 38.10 1.09 11.75
C ASP A 331 36.70 1.71 11.69
N GLY A 332 36.43 2.61 12.64
CA GLY A 332 35.22 3.43 12.70
C GLY A 332 35.55 4.89 12.45
N SER A 333 35.05 5.43 11.34
CA SER A 333 35.05 6.86 11.03
C SER A 333 34.23 7.62 12.08
N GLY A 334 34.91 8.50 12.83
CA GLY A 334 34.36 9.22 13.97
C GLY A 334 33.27 10.23 13.61
N PHE A 335 32.22 10.22 14.42
CA PHE A 335 31.19 11.25 14.50
C PHE A 335 31.58 12.24 15.61
N THR A 336 31.92 13.47 15.24
CA THR A 336 32.28 14.55 16.18
C THR A 336 31.03 15.30 16.61
N THR A 337 30.67 15.22 17.90
CA THR A 337 29.66 16.09 18.51
C THR A 337 30.31 17.35 19.06
N THR A 338 30.10 18.49 18.39
CA THR A 338 30.43 19.82 18.91
C THR A 338 29.24 20.40 19.68
N SER A 339 29.41 20.61 20.98
CA SER A 339 28.50 21.34 21.84
C SER A 339 28.69 22.85 21.68
N GLY A 340 27.74 23.53 21.03
CA GLY A 340 27.69 24.99 20.89
C GLY A 340 26.57 25.60 21.74
N THR A 341 26.90 26.67 22.46
CA THR A 341 26.05 27.48 23.33
C THR A 341 25.02 28.36 22.58
N PRO A 342 23.98 28.87 23.27
CA PRO A 342 22.78 29.43 22.63
C PRO A 342 22.90 30.91 22.24
N GLY A 343 22.46 31.23 21.02
CA GLY A 343 22.22 32.59 20.55
C GLY A 343 20.91 32.67 19.74
N THR A 344 19.94 33.43 20.27
CA THR A 344 18.75 33.98 19.60
C THR A 344 19.11 35.34 18.95
N PRO A 345 18.27 36.00 18.11
CA PRO A 345 16.95 35.62 17.57
C PRO A 345 16.73 35.88 16.06
N GLY A 346 15.62 35.34 15.53
CA GLY A 346 14.88 35.98 14.43
C GLY A 346 14.75 35.17 13.13
N SER A 347 13.73 34.33 13.04
CA SER A 347 13.08 34.06 11.75
C SER A 347 11.60 33.85 11.95
N SER A 348 10.84 34.76 11.36
CA SER A 348 9.39 34.76 11.22
C SER A 348 8.93 33.49 10.52
N ILE A 349 8.23 32.61 11.26
CA ILE A 349 7.44 31.54 10.68
C ILE A 349 6.17 32.18 10.11
N VAL A 350 6.04 32.13 8.79
CA VAL A 350 4.79 32.44 8.09
C VAL A 350 3.74 31.42 8.54
N GLY A 351 2.63 31.93 9.08
CA GLY A 351 1.54 31.10 9.60
C GLY A 351 0.92 30.24 8.52
N ASN A 352 1.02 28.91 8.68
CA ASN A 352 0.23 27.97 7.91
C ASN A 352 -1.19 27.94 8.50
N SER A 353 -2.15 28.36 7.69
CA SER A 353 -3.58 28.26 7.96
C SER A 353 -3.94 26.78 8.07
N ALA A 354 -4.48 26.37 9.22
CA ALA A 354 -5.04 25.03 9.39
C ALA A 354 -6.25 24.88 8.47
N LEU A 355 -6.10 24.11 7.39
CA LEU A 355 -7.23 23.73 6.54
C LEU A 355 -8.15 22.77 7.32
N PRO A 356 -9.48 22.86 7.11
CA PRO A 356 -10.43 21.98 7.79
C PRO A 356 -10.17 20.51 7.44
N GLN A 357 -10.10 19.65 8.47
CA GLN A 357 -10.02 18.20 8.32
C GLN A 357 -11.33 17.68 7.72
N VAL A 358 -11.29 17.21 6.48
CA VAL A 358 -12.43 16.56 5.83
C VAL A 358 -12.25 15.06 5.97
N ALA A 359 -13.02 14.44 6.88
CA ALA A 359 -13.16 13.00 6.90
C ALA A 359 -13.86 12.58 5.60
N CYS A 360 -13.16 11.84 4.74
CA CYS A 360 -13.80 11.25 3.59
C CYS A 360 -14.70 10.14 4.09
N ALA A 361 -16.01 10.39 4.11
CA ALA A 361 -16.97 9.31 4.17
C ALA A 361 -16.79 8.49 2.89
N SER A 362 -16.06 7.37 3.01
CA SER A 362 -16.20 6.25 2.11
C SER A 362 -17.64 5.75 2.27
N THR A 363 -18.59 6.39 1.60
CA THR A 363 -19.90 5.78 1.37
C THR A 363 -19.62 4.49 0.63
N GLY A 364 -19.86 3.38 1.32
CA GLY A 364 -19.46 2.04 0.91
C GLY A 364 -19.75 1.79 -0.56
N GLY A 365 -18.76 1.23 -1.25
CA GLY A 365 -18.92 0.72 -2.59
C GLY A 365 -20.16 -0.17 -2.62
N SER A 366 -21.20 0.34 -3.27
CA SER A 366 -22.35 -0.45 -3.66
C SER A 366 -21.82 -1.55 -4.58
N ASP A 367 -22.30 -2.77 -4.35
CA ASP A 367 -22.18 -3.91 -5.25
C ASP A 367 -21.93 -3.50 -6.70
N LEU A 368 -20.75 -3.81 -7.22
CA LEU A 368 -20.58 -4.16 -8.63
C LEU A 368 -21.39 -5.44 -8.83
N THR A 369 -22.70 -5.28 -8.93
CA THR A 369 -23.60 -6.33 -9.39
C THR A 369 -23.20 -6.56 -10.83
N MET A 370 -22.44 -7.64 -11.06
CA MET A 370 -22.05 -8.08 -12.40
C MET A 370 -23.33 -8.24 -13.22
N ILE A 371 -23.55 -7.34 -14.17
CA ILE A 371 -24.47 -7.62 -15.27
C ILE A 371 -23.75 -8.68 -16.11
N LYS A 372 -24.23 -9.93 -16.00
CA LYS A 372 -23.89 -11.02 -16.90
C LYS A 372 -24.36 -10.73 -18.32
#